data_AF-Q2GUR5-F1
#
_entry.id   AF-Q2GUR5-F1
#
_cell.length_a   1.000
_cell.length_b   1.000
_cell.length_c   1.000
_cell.angle_alpha   90.00
_cell.angle_beta   90.00
_cell.angle_gamma   90.00
#
_symmetry.space_group_name_H-M   'P 1'
#
loop_
_entity.id
_entity.type
_entity.pdbx_description
1 polymer ?
#
loop_
_entity_poly.entity_id
_entity_poly.type
_entity_poly.pdbx_seq_one_letter_code
_entity_poly.pdbx_strand_id
1 'polypeptide(L)'
;MGRCAAARAQRRLLAEPLADEDPPALLFTDKALTGHEGLTKAQSSLLSQARIGDIGLRDYLFRVKVPEVRTPYCECGRGRETVEHLVVWCPDPPSQRPWDGREIRSHRDLQTVLRGVGARSRRFVKKVLGWLMDSGRLLD
;
A
#
# COMPACT_ATOMS: atom_id res chain seq x y z
N MET A 1 56.80 -4.68 23.06
CA MET A 1 56.29 -3.47 22.39
C MET A 1 56.51 -3.70 20.89
N GLY A 2 55.55 -4.20 20.11
CA GLY A 2 54.25 -3.59 19.82
C GLY A 2 54.29 -3.17 18.35
N ARG A 3 53.78 -4.01 17.43
CA ARG A 3 53.40 -3.58 16.08
C ARG A 3 51.94 -3.96 15.85
N CYS A 4 51.09 -2.95 16.02
CA CYS A 4 49.71 -2.94 15.59
C CYS A 4 49.61 -2.81 14.06
N ALA A 5 48.66 -3.58 13.49
CA ALA A 5 47.74 -3.27 12.40
C ALA A 5 48.27 -2.76 11.04
N ALA A 6 47.63 -2.98 9.89
CA ALA A 6 46.64 -3.94 9.40
C ALA A 6 46.58 -3.62 7.89
N ALA A 7 46.78 -4.61 7.01
CA ALA A 7 46.63 -4.42 5.57
C ALA A 7 45.54 -5.36 5.04
N ARG A 8 44.37 -4.75 4.86
CA ARG A 8 43.24 -5.10 3.98
C ARG A 8 43.32 -6.42 3.23
N ALA A 9 42.52 -7.39 3.67
CA ALA A 9 41.96 -8.41 2.79
C ALA A 9 40.52 -8.03 2.46
N GLN A 10 40.30 -7.47 1.26
CA GLN A 10 38.98 -7.31 0.68
C GLN A 10 38.38 -8.70 0.43
N ARG A 11 37.54 -9.16 1.35
CA ARG A 11 36.75 -10.37 1.13
C ARG A 11 35.61 -10.00 0.19
N ARG A 12 35.70 -10.46 -1.06
CA ARG A 12 34.58 -10.52 -2.01
C ARG A 12 33.37 -11.04 -1.24
N LEU A 13 32.31 -10.23 -1.16
CA LEU A 13 30.98 -10.73 -0.84
C LEU A 13 30.56 -11.62 -2.02
N LEU A 14 30.97 -12.88 -1.97
CA LEU A 14 30.34 -13.91 -2.76
C LEU A 14 28.90 -13.95 -2.26
N ALA A 15 27.96 -13.63 -3.14
CA ALA A 15 26.56 -13.91 -2.90
C ALA A 15 26.43 -15.43 -2.77
N GLU A 16 26.45 -15.90 -1.52
CA GLU A 16 25.98 -17.25 -1.20
C GLU A 16 24.57 -17.36 -1.78
N PRO A 17 24.25 -18.42 -2.56
CA PRO A 17 22.88 -18.72 -2.89
C PRO A 17 22.11 -18.75 -1.58
N LEU A 18 21.02 -18.00 -1.48
CA LEU A 18 20.08 -18.17 -0.38
C LEU A 18 19.65 -19.63 -0.47
N ALA A 19 20.23 -20.47 0.38
CA ALA A 19 19.80 -21.83 0.54
C ALA A 19 18.30 -21.79 0.85
N ASP A 20 17.57 -22.81 0.40
CA ASP A 20 16.15 -23.05 0.66
C ASP A 20 15.86 -23.33 2.15
N GLU A 21 16.70 -22.80 3.03
CA GLU A 21 16.55 -22.83 4.48
C GLU A 21 15.33 -22.00 4.81
N ASP A 22 14.38 -22.63 5.52
CA ASP A 22 13.19 -21.94 5.98
C ASP A 22 13.60 -20.62 6.67
N PRO A 23 13.12 -19.46 6.17
CA PRO A 23 13.47 -18.19 6.77
C PRO A 23 13.11 -18.25 8.25
N PRO A 24 13.95 -17.71 9.15
CA PRO A 24 13.69 -17.79 10.58
C PRO A 24 12.27 -17.32 10.86
N ALA A 25 11.50 -18.12 11.60
CA ALA A 25 10.06 -17.95 11.85
C ALA A 25 9.65 -16.56 12.39
N LEU A 26 10.63 -15.73 12.74
CA LEU A 26 10.49 -14.34 13.17
C LEU A 26 10.33 -13.33 12.02
N LEU A 27 10.59 -13.71 10.76
CA LEU A 27 10.47 -12.80 9.60
C LEU A 27 9.06 -12.79 8.98
N PHE A 28 8.29 -13.87 9.15
CA PHE A 28 6.94 -14.01 8.61
C PHE A 28 5.95 -14.39 9.71
N THR A 29 5.44 -13.40 10.43
CA THR A 29 4.39 -13.66 11.43
C THR A 29 3.07 -13.97 10.74
N ASP A 30 2.33 -14.98 11.20
CA ASP A 30 0.97 -15.31 10.73
C ASP A 30 0.04 -14.08 10.77
N LYS A 31 0.30 -13.17 11.71
CA LYS A 31 -0.42 -11.89 11.85
C LYS A 31 -0.34 -11.02 10.60
N ALA A 32 0.77 -11.06 9.86
CA ALA A 32 0.92 -10.32 8.61
C ALA A 32 0.00 -10.91 7.52
N LEU A 33 -0.16 -12.23 7.49
CA LEU A 33 -1.00 -12.94 6.53
C LEU A 33 -2.50 -12.75 6.80
N THR A 34 -2.90 -12.60 8.07
CA THR A 34 -4.32 -12.45 8.46
C THR A 34 -5.03 -11.31 7.71
N GLY A 35 -4.33 -10.20 7.46
CA GLY A 35 -4.89 -9.04 6.73
C GLY A 35 -5.15 -9.30 5.24
N HIS A 36 -4.56 -10.34 4.67
CA HIS A 36 -4.65 -10.73 3.26
C HIS A 36 -5.60 -11.92 3.03
N GLU A 37 -6.12 -12.54 4.09
CA GLU A 37 -7.00 -13.70 4.00
C GLU A 37 -8.24 -13.42 3.12
N GLY A 38 -8.41 -14.28 2.12
CA GLY A 38 -9.55 -14.22 1.20
C GLY A 38 -9.52 -13.05 0.21
N LEU A 39 -8.41 -12.32 0.09
CA LEU A 39 -8.16 -11.37 -0.99
C LEU A 39 -7.55 -12.09 -2.20
N THR A 40 -7.88 -11.63 -3.41
CA THR A 40 -7.14 -12.04 -4.61
C THR A 40 -5.71 -11.51 -4.58
N LYS A 41 -4.81 -12.03 -5.43
CA LYS A 41 -3.45 -11.50 -5.54
C LYS A 41 -3.44 -10.00 -5.88
N ALA A 42 -4.30 -9.58 -6.81
CA ALA A 42 -4.45 -8.18 -7.19
C ALA A 42 -4.91 -7.32 -6.00
N GLN A 43 -5.92 -7.76 -5.26
CA GLN A 43 -6.39 -7.07 -4.05
C GLN A 43 -5.31 -7.01 -2.97
N SER A 44 -4.55 -8.08 -2.75
CA SER A 44 -3.45 -8.09 -1.79
C SER A 44 -2.33 -7.12 -2.17
N SER A 45 -1.98 -7.04 -3.45
CA SER A 45 -1.03 -6.03 -3.96
C SER A 45 -1.54 -4.62 -3.71
N LEU A 46 -2.81 -4.39 -4.07
CA LEU A 46 -3.45 -3.09 -3.91
C LEU A 46 -3.55 -2.66 -2.45
N LEU A 47 -3.81 -3.59 -1.52
CA LEU A 47 -3.83 -3.33 -0.09
C LEU A 47 -2.48 -2.79 0.41
N SER A 48 -1.39 -3.42 0.00
CA SER A 48 -0.04 -2.99 0.38
C SER A 48 0.28 -1.59 -0.15
N GLN A 49 -0.05 -1.32 -1.41
CA GLN A 49 0.12 -0.01 -2.04
C GLN A 49 -0.74 1.07 -1.36
N ALA A 50 -2.02 0.76 -1.08
CA ALA A 50 -2.96 1.67 -0.45
C ALA A 50 -2.54 2.06 0.99
N ARG A 51 -1.91 1.15 1.74
CA ARG A 51 -1.41 1.43 3.10
C ARG A 51 -0.30 2.46 3.11
N ILE A 52 0.62 2.40 2.14
CA ILE A 52 1.80 3.26 2.08
C ILE A 52 1.51 4.54 1.26
N GLY A 53 0.50 4.48 0.38
CA GLY A 53 0.17 5.57 -0.53
C GLY A 53 1.05 5.58 -1.78
N ASP A 54 1.72 4.46 -2.09
CA ASP A 54 2.48 4.23 -3.32
C ASP A 54 1.59 3.45 -4.31
N ILE A 55 0.59 4.15 -4.83
CA ILE A 55 -0.52 3.61 -5.61
C ILE A 55 -0.76 4.51 -6.82
N GLY A 56 -1.41 4.01 -7.88
CA GLY A 56 -1.71 4.75 -9.11
C GLY A 56 -2.69 5.94 -8.99
N LEU A 57 -2.65 6.71 -7.91
CA LEU A 57 -3.42 7.95 -7.73
C LEU A 57 -2.56 9.17 -7.97
N ARG A 58 -3.17 10.30 -8.34
CA ARG A 58 -2.43 11.50 -8.77
C ARG A 58 -1.40 11.99 -7.76
N ASP A 59 -1.64 11.89 -6.45
CA ASP A 59 -0.66 12.34 -5.45
C ASP A 59 0.68 11.60 -5.57
N TYR A 60 0.63 10.27 -5.70
CA TYR A 60 1.82 9.45 -5.87
C TYR A 60 2.44 9.66 -7.26
N LEU A 61 1.63 9.60 -8.32
CA LEU A 61 2.12 9.71 -9.69
C LEU A 61 2.80 11.07 -9.93
N PHE A 62 2.27 12.14 -9.34
CA PHE A 62 2.91 13.44 -9.34
C PHE A 62 4.21 13.45 -8.53
N ARG A 63 4.23 12.82 -7.34
CA ARG A 63 5.42 12.69 -6.48
C ARG A 63 6.58 11.99 -7.21
N VAL A 64 6.29 10.95 -8.00
CA VAL A 64 7.28 10.23 -8.83
C VAL A 64 7.47 10.82 -10.23
N LYS A 65 6.84 11.96 -10.54
CA LYS A 65 7.01 12.74 -11.78
C LYS A 65 6.60 12.00 -13.06
N VAL A 66 5.48 11.28 -13.05
CA VAL A 66 4.87 10.74 -14.27
C VAL A 66 4.51 11.91 -15.21
N PRO A 67 5.04 11.96 -16.46
CA PRO A 67 4.89 13.13 -17.34
C PRO A 67 3.44 13.57 -17.62
N GLU A 68 2.52 12.62 -17.69
CA GLU A 68 1.10 12.85 -17.98
C GLU A 68 0.35 13.45 -16.77
N VAL A 69 0.89 13.29 -15.55
CA VAL A 69 0.25 13.74 -14.31
C VAL A 69 0.82 15.10 -13.90
N ARG A 70 0.11 16.17 -14.28
CA ARG A 70 0.55 17.56 -14.04
C ARG A 70 0.21 18.12 -12.66
N THR A 71 -0.60 17.42 -11.88
CA THR A 71 -1.11 17.90 -10.59
C THR A 71 -1.34 16.74 -9.63
N PRO A 72 -1.04 16.88 -8.33
CA PRO A 72 -1.37 15.88 -7.31
C PRO A 72 -2.84 15.96 -6.87
N TYR A 73 -3.58 16.98 -7.28
CA TYR A 73 -4.91 17.28 -6.76
C TYR A 73 -5.99 16.44 -7.43
N CYS A 74 -6.96 16.02 -6.61
CA CYS A 74 -8.19 15.39 -7.06
C CYS A 74 -9.02 16.39 -7.88
N GLU A 75 -9.77 15.89 -8.85
CA GLU A 75 -10.64 16.70 -9.71
C GLU A 75 -11.74 17.43 -8.93
N CYS A 76 -12.13 16.93 -7.75
CA CYS A 76 -13.08 17.63 -6.88
C CYS A 76 -12.52 18.94 -6.29
N GLY A 77 -11.20 19.19 -6.40
CA GLY A 77 -10.54 20.42 -5.96
C GLY A 77 -10.34 20.57 -4.45
N ARG A 78 -10.74 19.59 -3.62
CA ARG A 78 -10.71 19.72 -2.14
C ARG A 78 -9.46 19.15 -1.48
N GLY A 79 -8.55 18.55 -2.24
CA GLY A 79 -7.33 17.96 -1.69
C GLY A 79 -6.51 17.19 -2.71
N ARG A 80 -5.37 16.66 -2.24
CA ARG A 80 -4.54 15.73 -2.99
C ARG A 80 -5.29 14.42 -3.20
N GLU A 81 -5.15 13.81 -4.37
CA GLU A 81 -5.79 12.54 -4.67
C GLU A 81 -5.02 11.38 -4.01
N THR A 82 -5.41 11.07 -2.77
CA THR A 82 -4.94 9.91 -2.01
C THR A 82 -6.09 8.94 -1.76
N VAL A 83 -5.78 7.71 -1.34
CA VAL A 83 -6.81 6.74 -0.93
C VAL A 83 -7.68 7.34 0.18
N GLU A 84 -7.06 8.02 1.13
CA GLU A 84 -7.77 8.71 2.19
C GLU A 84 -8.71 9.77 1.67
N HIS A 85 -8.25 10.62 0.74
CA HIS A 85 -9.11 11.62 0.15
C HIS A 85 -10.31 10.97 -0.54
N LEU A 86 -10.08 10.00 -1.42
CA LEU A 86 -11.14 9.35 -2.18
C LEU A 86 -12.17 8.62 -1.30
N VAL A 87 -11.71 7.94 -0.25
CA VAL A 87 -12.55 7.11 0.61
C VAL A 87 -13.26 7.90 1.72
N VAL A 88 -12.62 8.96 2.23
CA VAL A 88 -13.09 9.65 3.44
C VAL A 88 -13.59 11.06 3.16
N TRP A 89 -12.91 11.81 2.28
CA TRP A 89 -13.09 13.26 2.18
C TRP A 89 -13.70 13.74 0.85
N CYS A 90 -13.63 12.93 -0.20
CA CYS A 90 -14.04 13.31 -1.54
C CYS A 90 -15.57 13.36 -1.63
N PRO A 91 -16.16 14.48 -2.10
CA PRO A 91 -17.63 14.58 -2.24
C PRO A 91 -18.13 13.78 -3.44
N ASP A 92 -17.27 13.66 -4.44
CA ASP A 92 -17.56 13.21 -5.78
C ASP A 92 -16.35 12.42 -6.27
N PRO A 93 -16.12 11.22 -5.69
CA PRO A 93 -14.99 10.42 -6.08
C PRO A 93 -15.23 9.81 -7.46
N PRO A 94 -14.19 9.75 -8.31
CA PRO A 94 -14.31 9.23 -9.66
C PRO A 94 -14.53 7.73 -9.63
N SER A 95 -15.76 7.28 -9.89
CA SER A 95 -16.12 5.88 -10.07
C SER A 95 -17.47 5.76 -10.76
N GLN A 96 -17.66 4.70 -11.55
CA GLN A 96 -18.97 4.34 -12.09
C GLN A 96 -19.93 3.86 -10.99
N ARG A 97 -19.41 3.46 -9.81
CA ARG A 97 -20.19 3.02 -8.67
C ARG A 97 -20.05 4.01 -7.50
N PRO A 98 -21.16 4.54 -6.97
CA PRO A 98 -21.11 5.44 -5.81
C PRO A 98 -20.40 4.80 -4.62
N TRP A 99 -19.47 5.53 -4.01
CA TRP A 99 -18.86 5.14 -2.75
C TRP A 99 -19.77 5.53 -1.58
N ASP A 100 -20.40 4.56 -0.92
CA ASP A 100 -21.07 4.80 0.37
C ASP A 100 -20.03 4.74 1.51
N GLY A 101 -19.37 5.88 1.73
CA GLY A 101 -18.32 6.09 2.73
C GLY A 101 -18.81 6.32 4.16
N ARG A 102 -20.11 6.14 4.45
CA ARG A 102 -20.68 6.44 5.79
C ARG A 102 -20.04 5.66 6.94
N GLU A 103 -19.32 4.59 6.66
CA GLU A 103 -18.70 3.71 7.65
C GLU A 103 -17.21 4.02 7.91
N ILE A 104 -16.54 4.76 7.01
CA ILE A 104 -15.14 5.16 7.13
C ILE A 104 -15.08 6.68 7.14
N ARG A 105 -15.12 7.29 8.32
CA ARG A 105 -15.33 8.75 8.47
C ARG A 105 -14.07 9.53 8.82
N SER A 106 -12.96 8.84 8.99
CA SER A 106 -11.70 9.46 9.40
C SER A 106 -10.50 8.70 8.84
N HIS A 107 -9.35 9.38 8.81
CA HIS A 107 -8.05 8.76 8.60
C HIS A 107 -7.86 7.51 9.50
N ARG A 108 -8.23 7.63 10.79
CA ARG A 108 -8.08 6.54 11.76
C ARG A 108 -8.92 5.32 11.37
N ASP A 109 -10.18 5.53 10.99
CA ASP A 109 -11.06 4.43 10.56
C ASP A 109 -10.49 3.75 9.31
N LEU A 110 -10.01 4.53 8.35
CA LEU A 110 -9.40 4.01 7.14
C LEU A 110 -8.17 3.16 7.47
N GLN A 111 -7.26 3.66 8.31
CA GLN A 111 -6.07 2.91 8.71
C GLN A 111 -6.43 1.63 9.46
N THR A 112 -7.47 1.66 10.32
CA THR A 112 -7.98 0.45 10.98
C THR A 112 -8.52 -0.56 9.98
N VAL A 113 -9.29 -0.12 8.98
CA VAL A 113 -9.79 -0.97 7.89
C VAL A 113 -8.62 -1.54 7.11
N LEU A 114 -7.71 -0.71 6.61
CA LEU A 114 -6.58 -1.14 5.77
C LEU A 114 -5.63 -2.08 6.50
N ARG A 115 -5.52 -2.06 7.83
CA ARG A 115 -4.79 -3.11 8.57
C ARG A 115 -5.37 -4.52 8.37
N GLY A 116 -6.65 -4.63 8.01
CA GLY A 116 -7.30 -5.90 7.67
C GLY A 116 -7.49 -6.84 8.85
N VAL A 117 -7.27 -6.38 10.08
CA VAL A 117 -7.37 -7.22 11.28
C VAL A 117 -8.83 -7.32 11.72
N GLY A 118 -9.33 -8.55 11.83
CA GLY A 118 -10.69 -8.87 12.26
C GLY A 118 -11.70 -8.97 11.11
N ALA A 119 -12.79 -9.70 11.35
CA ALA A 119 -13.80 -10.00 10.32
C ALA A 119 -14.48 -8.74 9.75
N ARG A 120 -14.71 -7.72 10.58
CA ARG A 120 -15.28 -6.43 10.15
C ARG A 120 -14.35 -5.73 9.17
N SER A 121 -13.08 -5.55 9.53
CA SER A 121 -12.07 -4.91 8.69
C SER A 121 -11.87 -5.65 7.37
N ARG A 122 -11.81 -6.99 7.37
CA ARG A 122 -11.70 -7.79 6.13
C ARG A 122 -12.83 -7.52 5.13
N ARG A 123 -14.07 -7.40 5.60
CA ARG A 123 -15.21 -7.03 4.73
C ARG A 123 -15.04 -5.63 4.15
N PHE A 124 -14.64 -4.67 4.98
CA PHE A 124 -14.43 -3.29 4.53
C PHE A 124 -13.23 -3.15 3.59
N VAL A 125 -12.14 -3.88 3.81
CA VAL A 125 -11.00 -3.94 2.90
C VAL A 125 -11.47 -4.39 1.52
N LYS A 126 -12.22 -5.49 1.43
CA LYS A 126 -12.74 -5.96 0.14
C LYS A 126 -13.62 -4.90 -0.55
N LYS A 127 -14.46 -4.20 0.22
CA LYS A 127 -15.33 -3.11 -0.30
C LYS A 127 -14.50 -1.94 -0.82
N VAL A 128 -13.51 -1.46 -0.05
CA VAL A 128 -12.60 -0.36 -0.44
C VAL A 128 -11.79 -0.74 -1.68
N LEU A 129 -11.15 -1.91 -1.67
CA LEU A 129 -10.29 -2.36 -2.76
C LEU A 129 -11.08 -2.61 -4.05
N GLY A 130 -12.24 -3.28 -3.95
CA GLY A 130 -13.13 -3.47 -5.10
C GLY A 130 -13.56 -2.14 -5.70
N TRP A 131 -13.97 -1.19 -4.85
CA TRP A 131 -14.33 0.15 -5.32
C TRP A 131 -13.15 0.91 -5.95
N LEU A 132 -11.95 0.83 -5.39
CA LEU A 132 -10.75 1.44 -5.96
C LEU A 132 -10.41 0.83 -7.33
N MET A 133 -10.56 -0.47 -7.51
CA MET A 133 -10.37 -1.13 -8.81
C MET A 133 -11.43 -0.67 -9.82
N ASP A 134 -12.69 -0.54 -9.39
CA ASP A 134 -13.79 -0.05 -10.22
C ASP A 134 -13.76 1.47 -10.49
N SER A 135 -12.82 2.22 -9.88
CA SER A 135 -12.71 3.68 -10.03
C SER A 135 -12.20 4.12 -11.40
N GLY A 136 -11.54 3.22 -12.15
CA GLY A 136 -10.85 3.55 -13.40
C GLY A 136 -9.63 4.46 -13.21
N ARG A 137 -9.17 4.67 -11.96
CA ARG A 137 -7.97 5.48 -11.65
C ARG A 137 -6.70 4.65 -11.59
N LEU A 138 -6.82 3.37 -11.27
CA LEU A 138 -5.68 2.47 -11.21
C LEU A 138 -5.38 2.04 -12.64
N LEU A 139 -4.16 2.33 -13.10
CA LEU A 139 -3.70 1.92 -14.43
C LEU A 139 -3.76 0.38 -14.53
N ASP A 140 -4.30 -0.12 -15.65
CA ASP A 140 -4.25 -1.54 -16.04
C ASP A 140 -2.83 -1.96 -16.48
#